data_AF-A0A7C5MAS7-F1
#
_entry.id   AF-A0A7C5MAS7-F1
#
_cell.length_a   1.000
_cell.length_b   1.000
_cell.length_c   1.000
_cell.angle_alpha   90.00
_cell.angle_beta   90.00
_cell.angle_gamma   90.00
#
_symmetry.space_group_name_H-M   'P 1'
#
loop_
_entity.id
_entity.type
_entity.pdbx_description
1 polymer ?
#
loop_
_entity_poly.entity_id
_entity_poly.type
_entity_poly.pdbx_seq_one_letter_code
_entity_poly.pdbx_strand_id
1 'polypeptide(L)'
;MFDNLSNKLQKILRTLSGQGRVSERHIEETAREIRNALLDADVHFKIAKEFVERIKQKALGQEVLESLTPGQQVIKVVRDELVNLLGGAQAGLQFSKQPPSVFLMVGLQGSGKTTTTAKLASWLAKNNHTPLVLSVDVYRPAAVEQLRILC
;
A
#
# COMPACT_ATOMS: atom_id res chain seq x y z
N MET A 1 -3.57 -10.22 -1.98
CA MET A 1 -3.68 -9.58 -0.63
C MET A 1 -4.76 -8.51 -0.64
N PHE A 2 -4.79 -7.62 -1.64
CA PHE A 2 -5.83 -6.59 -1.75
C PHE A 2 -7.00 -6.98 -2.66
N ASP A 3 -7.14 -8.23 -3.08
CA ASP A 3 -8.06 -8.61 -4.16
C ASP A 3 -9.52 -8.25 -3.86
N ASN A 4 -9.95 -8.42 -2.61
CA ASN A 4 -11.30 -8.02 -2.17
C ASN A 4 -11.48 -6.49 -2.20
N LEU A 5 -10.50 -5.75 -1.66
CA LEU A 5 -10.50 -4.28 -1.68
C LEU A 5 -10.47 -3.74 -3.12
N SER A 6 -9.60 -4.28 -3.96
CA SER A 6 -9.47 -3.94 -5.37
C SER A 6 -10.77 -4.18 -6.12
N ASN A 7 -11.44 -5.32 -5.91
CA ASN A 7 -12.72 -5.63 -6.55
C ASN A 7 -13.83 -4.68 -6.09
N LYS A 8 -13.91 -4.39 -4.78
CA LYS A 8 -14.88 -3.43 -4.23
C LYS A 8 -14.66 -2.04 -4.80
N LEU A 9 -13.44 -1.52 -4.74
CA LEU A 9 -13.09 -0.20 -5.28
C LEU A 9 -13.34 -0.12 -6.79
N GLN A 10 -12.96 -1.13 -7.57
CA GLN A 10 -13.24 -1.15 -9.01
C GLN A 10 -14.74 -1.09 -9.31
N LYS A 11 -15.57 -1.80 -8.53
CA LYS A 11 -17.03 -1.77 -8.70
C LYS A 11 -17.58 -0.37 -8.40
N ILE A 12 -17.17 0.23 -7.29
CA ILE A 12 -17.58 1.59 -6.87
C ILE A 12 -17.20 2.61 -7.95
N LEU A 13 -15.94 2.58 -8.42
CA LEU A 13 -15.43 3.53 -9.41
C LEU A 13 -16.08 3.34 -10.79
N ARG A 14 -16.39 2.10 -11.19
CA ARG A 14 -17.13 1.82 -12.45
C ARG A 14 -18.51 2.46 -12.44
N THR A 15 -19.26 2.31 -11.34
CA THR A 15 -20.58 2.93 -11.18
C THR A 15 -20.50 4.44 -11.34
N LEU A 16 -19.48 5.07 -10.75
CA LEU A 16 -19.29 6.52 -10.84
C LEU A 16 -18.88 6.97 -12.27
N SER A 17 -18.02 6.22 -12.96
CA SER A 17 -17.58 6.56 -14.33
C SER A 17 -18.69 6.51 -15.37
N GLY A 18 -19.71 5.68 -15.15
CA GLY A 18 -20.84 5.50 -16.07
C GLY A 18 -21.87 6.63 -15.99
N GLN A 19 -21.72 7.56 -15.04
CA GLN A 19 -22.65 8.67 -14.86
C GLN A 19 -22.16 9.91 -15.63
N GLY A 20 -23.02 10.44 -16.50
CA GLY A 20 -22.72 11.65 -17.31
C GLY A 20 -22.63 12.95 -16.50
N ARG A 21 -23.19 12.98 -15.28
CA ARG A 21 -23.05 14.07 -14.31
C ARG A 21 -22.83 13.48 -12.91
N VAL A 22 -21.86 14.03 -12.20
CA VAL A 22 -21.60 13.68 -10.79
C VAL A 22 -22.23 14.76 -9.93
N SER A 23 -23.15 14.36 -9.04
CA SER A 23 -23.75 15.25 -8.05
C SER A 23 -22.98 15.14 -6.72
N GLU A 24 -23.11 16.14 -5.85
CA GLU A 24 -22.58 16.10 -4.48
C GLU A 24 -23.07 14.84 -3.74
N ARG A 25 -24.35 14.49 -3.91
CA ARG A 25 -24.92 13.25 -3.35
C ARG A 25 -24.19 11.99 -3.82
N HIS A 26 -23.86 11.90 -5.12
CA HIS A 26 -23.11 10.75 -5.64
C HIS A 26 -21.70 10.67 -5.05
N ILE A 27 -21.04 11.82 -4.83
CA ILE A 27 -19.74 11.89 -4.15
C ILE A 27 -19.86 11.37 -2.72
N GLU A 28 -20.90 11.78 -1.99
CA GLU A 28 -21.13 11.33 -0.61
C GLU A 28 -21.41 9.83 -0.49
N GLU A 29 -22.25 9.29 -1.37
CA GLU A 29 -22.56 7.86 -1.43
C GLU A 29 -21.29 7.05 -1.73
N THR A 30 -20.52 7.48 -2.74
CA THR A 30 -19.23 6.87 -3.12
C THR A 30 -18.21 6.92 -1.99
N ALA A 31 -18.07 8.07 -1.35
CA ALA A 31 -17.22 8.27 -0.18
C ALA A 31 -17.57 7.29 0.96
N ARG A 32 -18.87 7.06 1.21
CA ARG A 32 -19.35 6.12 2.22
C ARG A 32 -19.01 4.67 1.86
N GLU A 33 -19.20 4.27 0.61
CA GLU A 33 -18.86 2.94 0.13
C GLU A 33 -17.35 2.66 0.21
N ILE A 34 -16.53 3.63 -0.19
CA ILE A 34 -15.07 3.54 -0.09
C ILE A 34 -14.64 3.41 1.38
N ARG A 35 -15.25 4.18 2.30
CA ARG A 35 -14.98 4.06 3.74
C ARG A 35 -15.24 2.63 4.22
N ASN A 36 -16.39 2.07 3.88
CA ASN A 36 -16.76 0.72 4.31
C ASN A 36 -15.79 -0.32 3.72
N ALA A 37 -15.42 -0.17 2.44
CA ALA A 37 -14.45 -1.06 1.81
C ALA A 37 -13.07 -1.02 2.48
N LEU A 38 -12.61 0.15 2.94
CA LEU A 38 -11.36 0.29 3.69
C LEU A 38 -11.46 -0.35 5.09
N LEU A 39 -12.56 -0.14 5.80
CA LEU A 39 -12.79 -0.75 7.12
C LEU A 39 -12.85 -2.28 7.03
N ASP A 40 -13.51 -2.82 6.01
CA ASP A 40 -13.57 -4.26 5.72
C ASP A 40 -12.19 -4.85 5.36
N ALA A 41 -11.23 -4.00 4.98
CA ALA A 41 -9.87 -4.37 4.63
C ALA A 41 -8.88 -4.12 5.79
N ASP A 42 -9.37 -4.06 7.03
CA ASP A 42 -8.60 -3.84 8.25
C ASP A 42 -7.82 -2.50 8.29
N VAL A 43 -8.27 -1.50 7.54
CA VAL A 43 -7.71 -0.14 7.62
C VAL A 43 -8.25 0.56 8.87
N HIS A 44 -7.35 1.14 9.67
CA HIS A 44 -7.71 1.83 10.90
C HIS A 44 -8.72 2.97 10.64
N PHE A 45 -9.78 3.06 11.47
CA PHE A 45 -10.92 3.95 11.22
C PHE A 45 -10.55 5.42 11.04
N LYS A 46 -9.53 5.91 11.77
CA LYS A 46 -9.04 7.30 11.63
C LYS A 46 -8.49 7.55 10.22
N ILE A 47 -7.70 6.61 9.70
CA ILE A 47 -7.11 6.68 8.36
C ILE A 47 -8.21 6.66 7.31
N ALA A 48 -9.17 5.74 7.43
CA ALA A 48 -10.30 5.65 6.50
C ALA A 48 -11.17 6.92 6.52
N LYS A 49 -11.40 7.51 7.71
CA LYS A 49 -12.16 8.76 7.85
C LYS A 49 -11.44 9.94 7.20
N GLU A 50 -10.16 10.14 7.51
CA GLU A 50 -9.36 11.22 6.95
C GLU A 50 -9.21 11.10 5.43
N PHE A 51 -9.02 9.87 4.93
CA PHE A 51 -8.93 9.59 3.50
C PHE A 51 -10.19 10.01 2.75
N VAL A 52 -11.36 9.64 3.27
CA VAL A 52 -12.64 9.99 2.65
C VAL A 52 -12.93 11.49 2.74
N GLU A 53 -12.55 12.15 3.84
CA GLU A 53 -12.69 13.60 3.96
C GLU A 53 -11.84 14.33 2.91
N ARG A 54 -10.59 13.91 2.69
CA ARG A 54 -9.73 14.48 1.64
C ARG A 54 -10.32 14.29 0.25
N ILE A 55 -10.92 13.13 -0.04
CA ILE A 55 -11.62 12.90 -1.32
C ILE A 55 -12.78 13.87 -1.48
N LYS A 56 -13.64 14.04 -0.46
CA LYS A 56 -14.78 14.96 -0.52
C LYS A 56 -14.33 16.40 -0.80
N GLN A 57 -13.34 16.89 -0.05
CA GLN A 57 -12.80 18.25 -0.21
C GLN A 57 -12.26 18.48 -1.64
N LYS A 58 -11.50 17.52 -2.18
CA LYS A 58 -10.90 17.62 -3.53
C LYS A 58 -11.90 17.41 -4.66
N ALA A 59 -12.92 16.58 -4.46
CA ALA A 59 -13.96 16.33 -5.45
C ALA A 59 -14.98 17.48 -5.55
N LEU A 60 -15.18 18.24 -4.48
CA LEU A 60 -16.03 19.44 -4.44
C LEU A 60 -15.27 20.74 -4.77
N GLY A 61 -13.96 20.77 -4.53
CA GLY A 61 -13.09 21.91 -4.86
C GLY A 61 -12.82 22.03 -6.36
N GLN A 62 -12.63 23.26 -6.84
CA GLN A 62 -12.43 23.66 -8.25
C GLN A 62 -11.17 23.07 -8.96
N GLU A 63 -10.46 22.08 -8.42
CA GLU A 63 -9.37 21.37 -9.12
C GLU A 63 -9.88 20.37 -10.18
N VAL A 64 -11.06 20.65 -10.72
CA VAL A 64 -11.77 19.87 -11.73
C VAL A 64 -11.34 20.40 -13.10
N LEU A 65 -10.05 20.18 -13.43
CA LEU A 65 -9.43 20.64 -14.68
C LEU A 65 -10.23 20.20 -15.92
N GLU A 66 -10.48 21.14 -16.83
CA GLU A 66 -11.47 21.19 -17.91
C GLU A 66 -11.42 20.09 -19.00
N SER A 67 -10.60 19.04 -18.88
CA SER A 67 -10.37 18.05 -19.97
C SER A 67 -11.00 16.67 -19.76
N LEU A 68 -11.51 16.36 -18.57
CA LEU A 68 -12.02 15.03 -18.21
C LEU A 68 -13.50 15.06 -17.86
N THR A 69 -14.19 13.92 -18.00
CA THR A 69 -15.58 13.82 -17.52
C THR A 69 -15.60 13.90 -15.98
N PRO A 70 -16.69 14.43 -15.38
CA PRO A 70 -16.81 14.54 -13.93
C PRO A 70 -16.52 13.22 -13.18
N GLY A 71 -16.97 12.08 -13.72
CA GLY A 71 -16.68 10.77 -13.14
C GLY A 71 -15.20 10.38 -13.19
N GLN A 72 -14.50 10.67 -14.30
CA GLN A 72 -13.07 10.42 -14.43
C GLN A 72 -12.23 11.29 -13.50
N GLN A 73 -12.67 12.52 -13.23
CA GLN A 73 -11.98 13.43 -12.29
C GLN A 73 -12.05 12.91 -10.86
N VAL A 74 -13.22 12.44 -10.42
CA VAL A 74 -13.34 11.84 -9.08
C VAL A 74 -12.52 10.55 -8.98
N ILE A 75 -12.48 9.72 -10.03
CA ILE A 75 -11.60 8.54 -10.06
C ILE A 75 -10.13 8.95 -9.89
N LYS A 76 -9.70 10.00 -10.57
CA LYS A 76 -8.34 10.54 -10.44
C LYS A 76 -8.08 10.99 -9.00
N VAL A 77 -8.99 11.75 -8.39
CA VAL A 77 -8.87 12.18 -6.98
C VAL A 77 -8.71 10.98 -6.04
N VAL A 78 -9.55 9.94 -6.20
CA VAL A 78 -9.46 8.72 -5.38
C VAL A 78 -8.12 8.01 -5.59
N ARG A 79 -7.67 7.87 -6.84
CA ARG A 79 -6.38 7.26 -7.16
C ARG A 79 -5.22 8.03 -6.53
N ASP A 80 -5.18 9.35 -6.69
CA ASP A 80 -4.10 10.19 -6.21
C ASP A 80 -4.04 10.15 -4.68
N GLU A 81 -5.20 10.15 -4.00
CA GLU A 81 -5.25 9.95 -2.55
C GLU A 81 -4.78 8.55 -2.13
N LEU A 82 -5.10 7.49 -2.88
CA LEU A 82 -4.59 6.14 -2.59
C LEU A 82 -3.07 6.08 -2.72
N VAL A 83 -2.51 6.72 -3.75
CA VAL A 83 -1.06 6.80 -3.95
C VAL A 83 -0.41 7.56 -2.81
N ASN A 84 -0.98 8.69 -2.39
CA ASN A 84 -0.50 9.47 -1.25
C ASN A 84 -0.55 8.66 0.05
N LEU A 85 -1.62 7.90 0.28
CA LEU A 85 -1.78 7.06 1.46
C LEU A 85 -0.73 5.94 1.52
N LEU A 86 -0.38 5.35 0.37
CA LEU A 86 0.54 4.21 0.28
C LEU A 86 2.02 4.62 0.19
N GLY A 87 2.32 5.93 0.27
CA GLY A 87 3.69 6.44 0.39
C GLY A 87 4.27 7.13 -0.84
N GLY A 88 3.52 7.22 -1.95
CA GLY A 88 3.75 8.12 -3.10
C GLY A 88 5.02 7.92 -3.94
N ALA A 89 6.09 7.38 -3.37
CA ALA A 89 7.39 7.23 -4.01
C ALA A 89 7.92 5.81 -3.82
N GLN A 90 8.59 5.31 -4.86
CA GLN A 90 9.29 4.04 -4.79
C GLN A 90 10.61 4.24 -4.04
N ALA A 91 10.73 3.65 -2.85
CA ALA A 91 11.98 3.59 -2.11
C ALA A 91 12.72 2.28 -2.43
N GLY A 92 13.97 2.38 -2.88
CA GLY A 92 14.89 1.25 -3.01
C GLY A 92 15.67 0.98 -1.71
N LEU A 93 16.45 -0.09 -1.70
CA LEU A 93 17.44 -0.31 -0.63
C LEU A 93 18.56 0.71 -0.74
N GLN A 94 18.88 1.34 0.39
CA GLN A 94 20.02 2.26 0.48
C GLN A 94 21.25 1.47 0.94
N PHE A 95 22.27 1.43 0.09
CA PHE A 95 23.55 0.80 0.40
C PHE A 95 24.55 1.84 0.91
N SER A 96 25.40 1.43 1.85
CA SER A 96 26.53 2.22 2.31
C SER A 96 27.51 2.50 1.17
N LYS A 97 28.14 3.68 1.19
CA LYS A 97 29.18 4.04 0.20
C LYS A 97 30.39 3.10 0.23
N GLN A 98 30.70 2.55 1.39
CA GLN A 98 31.75 1.56 1.60
C GLN A 98 31.14 0.28 2.19
N PRO A 99 31.50 -0.91 1.69
CA PRO A 99 31.01 -2.17 2.23
C PRO A 99 31.59 -2.45 3.64
N PRO A 100 30.87 -3.20 4.50
CA PRO A 100 29.57 -3.82 4.24
C PRO A 100 28.38 -2.89 4.47
N SER A 101 27.29 -3.13 3.74
CA SER A 101 25.97 -2.56 4.07
C SER A 101 25.24 -3.51 5.03
N VAL A 102 24.78 -2.99 6.16
CA VAL A 102 24.14 -3.79 7.22
C VAL A 102 22.65 -3.47 7.27
N PHE A 103 21.81 -4.49 7.12
CA PHE A 103 20.35 -4.38 7.19
C PHE A 103 19.82 -5.20 8.37
N LEU A 104 19.03 -4.58 9.24
CA LEU A 104 18.38 -5.25 10.37
C LEU A 104 16.89 -5.47 10.08
N MET A 105 16.44 -6.72 10.17
CA MET A 105 15.05 -7.10 9.93
C MET A 105 14.27 -7.07 11.25
N VAL A 106 13.45 -6.05 11.45
CA VAL A 106 12.62 -5.86 12.65
C VAL A 106 11.13 -6.00 12.35
N GLY A 107 10.32 -6.35 13.37
CA GLY A 107 8.88 -6.57 13.21
C GLY A 107 8.31 -7.56 14.23
N LEU A 108 6.98 -7.65 14.27
CA LEU A 108 6.24 -8.50 15.21
C LEU A 108 6.45 -10.00 14.95
N GLN A 109 6.17 -10.84 15.93
CA GLN A 109 6.17 -12.29 15.73
C GLN A 109 5.14 -12.66 14.66
N GLY A 110 5.50 -13.59 13.77
CA GLY A 110 4.63 -14.00 12.66
C GLY A 110 4.59 -13.03 11.47
N SER A 111 5.24 -11.86 11.53
CA SER A 111 5.27 -10.89 10.42
C SER A 111 6.12 -11.32 9.20
N GLY A 112 6.59 -12.56 9.18
CA GLY A 112 7.39 -13.11 8.07
C GLY A 112 8.85 -12.67 8.02
N LYS A 113 9.43 -12.09 9.09
CA LYS A 113 10.82 -11.59 9.11
C LYS A 113 11.84 -12.57 8.51
N THR A 114 11.95 -13.79 9.06
CA THR A 114 12.91 -14.81 8.62
C THR A 114 12.75 -15.15 7.13
N THR A 115 11.51 -15.34 6.69
CA THR A 115 11.18 -15.62 5.29
C THR A 115 11.53 -14.43 4.38
N THR A 116 11.23 -13.21 4.81
CA THR A 116 11.58 -11.98 4.07
C THR A 116 13.08 -11.78 4.01
N THR A 117 13.84 -12.11 5.08
CA THR A 117 15.31 -12.08 5.07
C THR A 117 15.87 -13.00 3.99
N ALA A 118 15.42 -14.26 3.92
CA ALA A 118 15.88 -15.21 2.92
C ALA A 118 15.51 -14.78 1.50
N LYS A 119 14.28 -14.27 1.29
CA LYS A 119 13.85 -13.71 0.00
C LYS A 119 14.69 -12.52 -0.43
N LEU A 120 14.99 -11.62 0.51
CA LEU A 120 15.82 -10.44 0.28
C LEU A 120 17.25 -10.86 -0.10
N ALA A 121 17.84 -11.81 0.62
CA ALA A 121 19.15 -12.35 0.29
C ALA A 121 19.18 -12.99 -1.11
N SER A 122 18.20 -13.84 -1.43
CA SER A 122 18.09 -14.43 -2.78
C SER A 122 17.94 -13.36 -3.87
N TRP A 123 17.13 -12.33 -3.62
CA TRP A 123 16.97 -11.22 -4.55
C TRP A 123 18.28 -10.42 -4.70
N LEU A 124 18.99 -10.11 -3.62
CA LEU A 124 20.29 -9.43 -3.65
C LEU A 124 21.35 -10.24 -4.43
N ALA A 125 21.41 -11.56 -4.22
CA ALA A 125 22.31 -12.45 -4.95
C ALA A 125 22.05 -12.43 -6.47
N LYS A 126 20.77 -12.41 -6.87
CA LYS A 126 20.37 -12.25 -8.28
C LYS A 126 20.70 -10.86 -8.87
N ASN A 127 20.92 -9.86 -8.02
CA ASN A 127 21.27 -8.49 -8.40
C ASN A 127 22.76 -8.18 -8.15
N ASN A 128 23.65 -9.17 -8.30
CA ASN A 128 25.11 -9.03 -8.23
C ASN A 128 25.67 -8.56 -6.86
N HIS A 129 24.95 -8.83 -5.76
CA HIS A 129 25.48 -8.67 -4.41
C HIS A 129 25.87 -10.02 -3.80
N THR A 130 26.73 -9.99 -2.79
CA THR A 130 27.14 -11.18 -2.01
C THR A 130 26.57 -11.07 -0.58
N PRO A 131 25.27 -11.36 -0.37
CA PRO A 131 24.63 -11.21 0.93
C PRO A 131 25.15 -12.27 1.92
N LEU A 132 25.38 -11.83 3.17
CA LEU A 132 25.58 -12.72 4.30
C LEU A 132 24.37 -12.60 5.23
N VAL A 133 23.77 -13.73 5.61
CA VAL A 133 22.59 -13.74 6.48
C VAL A 133 22.97 -14.30 7.84
N LEU A 134 22.61 -13.57 8.89
CA LEU A 134 22.90 -13.92 10.27
C LEU A 134 21.59 -13.92 11.07
N SER A 135 21.35 -14.98 11.84
CA SER A 135 20.28 -14.98 12.83
C SER A 135 20.79 -14.36 14.13
N VAL A 136 20.09 -13.33 14.60
CA VAL A 136 20.32 -12.71 15.91
C VAL A 136 19.22 -13.07 16.92
N ASP A 137 18.37 -14.06 16.58
CA ASP A 137 17.30 -14.54 17.46
C ASP A 137 17.86 -15.55 18.47
N VAL A 138 18.21 -15.05 19.66
CA VAL A 138 18.78 -15.87 20.75
C VAL A 138 17.73 -16.67 21.53
N TYR A 139 16.44 -16.43 21.30
CA TYR A 139 15.35 -17.00 22.10
C TYR A 139 14.62 -18.15 21.41
N ARG A 140 14.61 -18.18 20.07
CA ARG A 140 13.91 -19.21 19.29
C ARG A 140 14.91 -20.10 18.57
N PRO A 141 15.32 -21.26 19.13
CA PRO A 141 16.29 -22.16 18.50
C PRO A 141 15.91 -22.55 17.06
N ALA A 142 14.62 -22.76 16.82
CA ALA A 142 14.10 -23.09 15.49
C ALA A 142 14.25 -21.94 14.46
N ALA A 143 14.41 -20.69 14.88
CA ALA A 143 14.60 -19.58 13.95
C ALA A 143 15.96 -19.64 13.24
N VAL A 144 17.00 -20.11 13.94
CA VAL A 144 18.33 -20.34 13.35
C VAL A 144 18.27 -21.47 12.33
N GLU A 145 17.65 -22.59 12.70
CA GLU A 145 17.50 -23.75 11.80
C GLU A 145 16.64 -23.41 10.58
N GLN A 146 15.54 -22.68 10.77
CA GLN A 146 14.70 -22.21 9.68
C GLN A 146 15.51 -21.36 8.69
N LEU A 147 16.35 -20.45 9.19
CA LEU A 147 17.18 -19.62 8.33
C LEU A 147 18.21 -20.45 7.55
N ARG A 148 18.80 -21.47 8.18
CA ARG A 148 19.74 -22.42 7.56
C ARG A 148 19.09 -23.23 6.43
N ILE A 149 17.81 -23.58 6.56
CA ILE A 149 17.08 -24.31 5.51
C ILE A 149 16.73 -23.41 4.33
N LEU A 150 16.50 -22.11 4.59
CA LEU A 150 16.01 -21.16 3.59
C LEU A 150 17.11 -20.47 2.77
N CYS A 151 18.34 -20.39 3.28
CA CYS A 151 19.48 -19.70 2.65
C CYS A 151 20.51 -20.70 2.16
#